data_AF-A0A975TML1-F1
#
_entry.id   AF-A0A975TML1-F1
#
_cell.length_a   1.000
_cell.length_b   1.000
_cell.length_c   1.000
_cell.angle_alpha   90.00
_cell.angle_beta   90.00
_cell.angle_gamma   90.00
#
_symmetry.space_group_name_H-M   'P 1'
#
loop_
_entity.id
_entity.type
_entity.pdbx_description
1 polymer ?
#
loop_
_entity_poly.entity_id
_entity_poly.type
_entity_poly.pdbx_seq_one_letter_code
_entity_poly.pdbx_strand_id
1 'polypeptide(L)' 'MPDTPALVQTEPPLNVVRCVECSGPIRYVDRKPYECADCGRNVYGHDGLIRPGYHWEIVGDWLTSVETVDIDWGEDE' A
#
# COMPACT_ATOMS: atom_id res chain seq x y z
N MET A 1 23.52 0.51 -30.32
CA MET A 1 23.16 1.12 -29.03
C MET A 1 21.66 0.94 -28.86
N PRO A 2 21.15 0.07 -27.97
CA PRO A 2 19.73 0.05 -27.67
C PRO A 2 19.45 1.05 -26.54
N ASP A 3 18.70 2.10 -26.88
CA ASP A 3 18.01 2.94 -25.91
C ASP A 3 16.97 2.04 -25.21
N THR A 4 17.37 1.48 -24.07
CA THR A 4 16.43 0.81 -23.18
C THR A 4 15.80 1.93 -22.38
N PRO A 5 14.51 2.28 -22.58
CA PRO A 5 13.86 3.20 -21.67
C PRO A 5 13.97 2.54 -20.29
N ALA A 6 14.63 3.23 -19.37
CA ALA A 6 14.68 2.83 -17.98
C ALA A 6 13.23 2.71 -17.51
N LEU A 7 12.72 1.48 -17.50
CA LEU A 7 11.51 1.13 -16.79
C LEU A 7 11.84 1.43 -15.34
N VAL A 8 11.51 2.64 -14.90
CA VAL A 8 11.36 2.99 -13.49
C VAL A 8 10.42 1.92 -12.94
N GLN A 9 11.00 0.93 -12.28
CA GLN A 9 10.29 -0.14 -11.61
C GLN A 9 9.56 0.46 -10.42
N THR A 10 8.47 1.18 -10.70
CA THR A 10 7.47 1.61 -9.72
C THR A 10 6.37 0.55 -9.67
N GLU A 11 6.70 -0.72 -9.86
CA GLU A 11 5.73 -1.79 -9.72
C GLU A 11 5.23 -1.79 -8.27
N PRO A 12 3.91 -1.70 -8.04
CA PRO A 12 3.39 -1.67 -6.69
C PRO A 12 3.68 -3.03 -6.01
N PRO A 13 4.05 -3.03 -4.73
CA PRO A 13 4.28 -4.27 -3.99
C PRO A 13 3.01 -5.13 -3.95
N LEU A 14 3.17 -6.45 -3.79
CA LEU A 14 2.05 -7.42 -3.80
C LEU A 14 0.96 -7.11 -2.77
N ASN A 15 1.36 -6.58 -1.63
CA ASN A 15 0.51 -6.19 -0.52
C ASN A 15 0.04 -4.72 -0.59
N VAL A 16 0.16 -4.06 -1.75
CA VAL A 16 -0.39 -2.72 -1.97
C VAL A 16 -1.90 -2.69 -1.68
N VAL A 17 -2.35 -1.67 -0.98
CA VAL A 17 -3.78 -1.41 -0.80
C VAL A 17 -4.36 -1.05 -2.17
N ARG A 18 -5.42 -1.76 -2.54
CA ARG A 18 -6.10 -1.58 -3.83
C ARG A 18 -7.37 -0.78 -3.65
N CYS A 19 -7.67 0.05 -4.65
CA CYS A 19 -8.92 0.81 -4.72
C CYS A 19 -10.12 -0.14 -4.80
N VAL A 20 -11.17 0.11 -4.01
CA VAL A 20 -12.40 -0.71 -4.04
C VAL A 20 -13.11 -0.69 -5.40
N GLU A 21 -12.97 0.38 -6.18
CA GLU A 21 -13.66 0.49 -7.47
C GLU A 21 -12.87 -0.09 -8.64
N CYS A 22 -11.62 0.35 -8.82
CA CYS A 22 -10.82 -0.08 -9.98
C CYS A 22 -9.79 -1.16 -9.65
N SER A 23 -9.66 -1.56 -8.37
CA SER A 23 -8.58 -2.45 -7.90
C SER A 23 -7.16 -1.94 -8.18
N GLY A 24 -7.01 -0.67 -8.55
CA GLY A 24 -5.74 -0.01 -8.82
C GLY A 24 -4.95 0.27 -7.53
N PRO A 25 -3.61 0.38 -7.61
CA PRO A 25 -2.76 0.61 -6.45
C PRO A 25 -2.95 2.01 -5.87
N ILE A 26 -2.98 2.11 -4.55
CA ILE A 26 -3.10 3.38 -3.83
C ILE A 26 -1.72 3.92 -3.52
N ARG A 27 -1.49 5.18 -3.89
CA ARG A 27 -0.27 5.89 -3.53
C ARG A 27 -0.43 6.53 -2.17
N TYR A 28 0.65 6.46 -1.41
CA TYR A 28 0.80 7.31 -0.26
C TYR A 28 0.93 8.77 -0.73
N VAL A 29 0.12 9.63 -0.14
CA VAL A 29 0.25 11.09 -0.26
C VAL A 29 0.33 11.63 1.15
N ASP A 30 1.18 12.64 1.35
CA ASP A 30 1.45 13.27 2.65
C ASP A 30 0.21 14.00 3.24
N ARG A 31 -0.89 14.03 2.50
CA ARG A 31 -2.18 14.59 2.88
C ARG A 31 -3.24 13.48 2.88
N LYS A 32 -4.06 13.41 3.92
CA LYS A 32 -5.30 12.61 3.87
C LYS A 32 -6.40 13.44 3.21
N PRO A 33 -7.21 12.89 2.30
CA PRO A 33 -7.28 11.47 1.89
C PRO A 33 -6.17 10.99 0.94
N TYR A 34 -5.87 9.68 0.98
CA TYR A 34 -4.96 9.01 0.05
C TYR A 34 -5.51 9.01 -1.39
N GLU A 35 -4.67 8.79 -2.39
CA GLU A 35 -5.09 8.89 -3.81
C GLU A 35 -4.76 7.61 -4.57
N CYS A 36 -5.75 7.08 -5.31
CA CYS A 36 -5.52 5.96 -6.22
C CYS A 36 -4.73 6.44 -7.45
N ALA A 37 -3.64 5.74 -7.78
CA ALA A 37 -2.82 6.10 -8.95
C ALA A 37 -3.54 5.87 -10.28
N ASP A 38 -4.52 4.98 -10.31
CA ASP A 38 -5.19 4.54 -11.53
C ASP A 38 -6.43 5.40 -11.85
N CYS A 39 -7.30 5.61 -10.86
CA CYS A 39 -8.54 6.36 -11.03
C CYS A 39 -8.53 7.77 -10.42
N GLY A 40 -7.49 8.14 -9.65
CA GLY A 40 -7.39 9.45 -8.98
C GLY A 40 -8.36 9.63 -7.80
N ARG A 41 -9.03 8.56 -7.35
CA ARG A 41 -10.03 8.67 -6.29
C ARG A 41 -9.39 8.83 -4.92
N ASN A 42 -10.03 9.64 -4.09
CA ASN A 42 -9.68 9.81 -2.69
C ASN A 42 -10.10 8.58 -1.86
N VAL A 43 -9.15 7.99 -1.14
CA VAL A 43 -9.34 6.81 -0.28
C VAL A 43 -8.98 7.19 1.15
N TYR A 44 -9.88 6.90 2.09
CA TYR A 44 -9.64 7.14 3.51
C TYR A 44 -9.14 5.86 4.19
N GLY A 45 -8.42 6.06 5.30
CA GLY A 45 -7.94 5.02 6.23
C GLY A 45 -8.95 3.90 6.49
N HIS A 46 -10.22 4.28 6.64
CA HIS A 46 -11.30 3.35 6.98
C HIS A 46 -12.00 2.73 5.76
N ASP A 47 -11.82 3.29 4.56
CA ASP A 47 -12.43 2.80 3.33
C ASP A 47 -11.58 1.71 2.67
N GLY A 48 -10.26 1.80 2.81
CA GLY A 48 -9.41 0.70 2.37
C GLY A 48 -9.60 -0.50 3.28
N LEU A 49 -9.53 -1.70 2.70
CA LEU A 49 -9.84 -3.00 3.30
C LEU A 49 -8.87 -3.35 4.46
N ILE A 50 -8.91 -2.62 5.57
CA ILE A 50 -8.16 -2.97 6.77
C ILE A 50 -8.87 -4.16 7.39
N ARG A 51 -8.27 -5.34 7.19
CA ARG A 51 -8.65 -6.52 7.96
C ARG A 51 -8.20 -6.30 9.41
N PRO A 52 -8.98 -6.74 10.41
CA PRO A 52 -8.51 -6.76 11.79
C PRO A 52 -7.21 -7.58 11.87
N GLY A 53 -6.18 -7.04 12.51
CA GLY A 53 -4.83 -7.62 12.53
C GLY A 53 -3.93 -7.18 11.36
N TYR A 54 -4.31 -6.15 10.61
CA TYR A 54 -3.47 -5.53 9.58
C TYR A 54 -3.38 -4.02 9.81
N HIS A 55 -2.23 -3.42 9.49
CA HIS A 55 -2.02 -1.98 9.51
C HIS A 55 -1.48 -1.51 8.15
N TRP A 56 -1.59 -0.20 7.90
CA TRP A 56 -1.03 0.38 6.67
C TRP A 56 0.40 0.83 6.89
N GLU A 57 1.28 0.35 6.02
CA GLU A 57 2.67 0.74 5.96
C GLU A 57 2.99 1.38 4.62
N ILE A 58 3.83 2.41 4.66
CA ILE A 58 4.24 3.17 3.49
C ILE A 58 5.53 2.54 2.97
N VAL A 59 5.44 1.88 1.82
CA VAL A 59 6.60 1.25 1.17
C VAL A 59 6.90 2.05 -0.10
N GLY A 60 7.87 2.96 0.01
CA GLY A 60 8.17 3.94 -1.03
C GLY A 60 7.00 4.90 -1.25
N ASP A 61 6.46 4.93 -2.47
CA ASP A 61 5.29 5.74 -2.86
C ASP A 61 3.95 5.01 -2.66
N TRP A 62 3.96 3.76 -2.22
CA TRP A 62 2.78 2.89 -2.20
C TRP A 62 2.29 2.66 -0.78
N LEU A 63 0.97 2.69 -0.61
CA LEU A 63 0.31 2.33 0.63
C LEU A 63 0.09 0.82 0.64
N THR A 64 0.63 0.11 1.63
CA THR A 64 0.58 -1.35 1.69
C THR A 64 -0.11 -1.82 2.97
N SER A 65 -0.84 -2.93 2.89
CA SER A 65 -1.44 -3.57 4.05
C SER A 65 -0.50 -4.66 4.55
N VAL A 66 0.04 -4.49 5.75
CA VAL A 66 0.93 -5.45 6.41
C VAL A 66 0.23 -6.04 7.63
N GLU A 67 0.47 -7.31 7.90
CA GLU A 67 -0.05 -7.98 9.09
C GLU A 67 0.60 -7.40 10.34
N THR A 68 -0.19 -7.04 11.34
CA THR A 68 0.34 -6.88 12.70
C THR A 68 0.61 -8.27 13.23
N VAL A 69 1.82 -8.78 13.04
CA VAL A 69 2.29 -9.87 13.87
C VAL A 69 2.36 -9.31 15.29
N ASP A 70 1.41 -9.69 16.14
CA ASP A 70 1.64 -9.64 17.58
C ASP A 70 2.86 -10.53 17.79
N ILE A 71 4.03 -9.91 17.92
CA ILE A 71 5.23 -10.59 18.34
C ILE A 71 4.92 -11.00 19.78
N ASP A 72 4.37 -12.20 19.94
CA ASP A 72 4.38 -12.93 21.19
C ASP A 72 5.87 -13.14 21.49
N TRP A 73 6.45 -12.15 22.16
CA TRP A 73 7.75 -12.26 22.79
C TRP A 73 7.58 -13.37 23.82
N GLY A 74 7.79 -14.61 23.35
CA GLY A 74 7.76 -15.79 24.20
C GLY A 74 8.57 -15.49 25.44
N GLU A 75 7.90 -15.61 26.59
CA GLU A 75 8.54 -15.56 27.90
C GLU A 75 9.69 -16.57 27.88
N ASP A 76 10.93 -16.08 27.74
CA ASP A 76 12.14 -16.87 27.93
C ASP A 76 12.10 -17.46 29.36
N GLU A 77 12.05 -18.80 29.42
CA GLU A 77 11.96 -19.65 30.62
C GLU A 77 13.17 -19.55 31.56
#